data_AF-A0A836C5L2-F1
#
_entry.id   AF-A0A836C5L2-F1
#
_cell.length_a   1.000
_cell.length_b   1.000
_cell.length_c   1.000
_cell.angle_alpha   90.00
_cell.angle_beta   90.00
_cell.angle_gamma   90.00
#
_symmetry.space_group_name_H-M   'P 1'
#
loop_
_entity.id
_entity.type
_entity.pdbx_description
1 polymer ?
#
loop_
_entity_poly.entity_id
_entity_poly.type
_entity_poly.pdbx_seq_one_letter_code
_entity_poly.pdbx_strand_id
1 'polypeptide(L)'
;MFNGPAPVDAVRLLHRLGLFPTVFALPPPLPERLGEAYGAPCVACMAAADGLARSLGLQLDKDERRFLLLAALMLPLRGLAVPGAKGKPTPAPAALIRDSLKWRVKDIEMSAALAEAAAELAAAHAVLNDRAGAGVGADVGAGVGGGGAAEGGEVADVRVMLGQVIRKLKQHWRLGVVLAPVILMRSAEPLGQDAASGAAGGGGGSEGAEGGDGGDGEGEAGEQGAAAAAARLEMARELLSAAEAYGLAECYTWKPLMDGKKPLMDGKKVMSLLGWSKAGPELGKVLSAVMDWQLKNPSGGLAEAEELVKQRFGSGAGKA
;
A
#
# COMPACT_ATOMS: atom_id res chain seq x y z
N MET A 1 4.37 5.48 -23.74
CA MET A 1 5.25 5.61 -22.57
C MET A 1 5.21 4.36 -21.69
N PHE A 2 4.18 4.12 -20.87
CA PHE A 2 4.19 3.03 -19.86
C PHE A 2 4.08 1.62 -20.45
N ASN A 3 3.43 1.47 -21.60
CA ASN A 3 3.31 0.20 -22.31
C ASN A 3 4.50 -0.11 -23.24
N GLY A 4 5.51 0.78 -23.28
CA GLY A 4 6.70 0.58 -24.10
C GLY A 4 7.66 -0.45 -23.48
N PRO A 5 8.74 -0.81 -24.20
CA PRO A 5 9.73 -1.78 -23.72
C PRO A 5 10.47 -1.25 -22.48
N ALA A 6 10.81 0.04 -22.44
CA ALA A 6 11.58 0.68 -21.37
C ALA A 6 10.87 1.94 -20.81
N PRO A 7 9.78 1.79 -20.05
CA PRO A 7 8.98 2.91 -19.57
C PRO A 7 9.71 3.76 -18.53
N VAL A 8 10.54 3.16 -17.67
CA VAL A 8 11.35 3.90 -16.69
C VAL A 8 12.32 4.82 -17.42
N ASP A 9 13.01 4.32 -18.46
CA ASP A 9 13.95 5.13 -19.23
C ASP A 9 13.24 6.21 -20.05
N ALA A 10 12.04 5.92 -20.57
CA ALA A 10 11.22 6.94 -21.21
C ALA A 10 10.86 8.09 -20.25
N VAL A 11 10.47 7.78 -19.01
CA VAL A 11 10.16 8.81 -18.00
C VAL A 11 11.42 9.55 -17.53
N ARG A 12 12.55 8.85 -17.37
CA ARG A 12 13.85 9.50 -17.10
C ARG A 12 14.24 10.49 -18.20
N LEU A 13 14.06 10.12 -19.46
CA LEU A 13 14.33 11.00 -20.59
C LEU A 13 13.42 12.23 -20.57
N LEU A 14 12.12 12.06 -20.30
CA LEU A 14 11.21 13.20 -20.13
C LEU A 14 11.69 14.14 -19.02
N HIS A 15 12.14 13.60 -17.89
CA HIS A 15 12.68 14.42 -16.80
C HIS A 15 13.97 15.14 -17.19
N ARG A 16 14.94 14.43 -17.79
CA ARG A 16 16.23 15.00 -18.23
C ARG A 16 16.06 16.08 -19.30
N LEU A 17 15.03 15.98 -20.13
CA LEU A 17 14.72 16.96 -21.17
C LEU A 17 13.84 18.12 -20.66
N GLY A 18 13.52 18.17 -19.37
CA GLY A 18 12.64 19.21 -18.79
C GLY A 18 11.16 19.06 -19.18
N LEU A 19 10.77 17.96 -19.82
CA LEU A 19 9.41 17.71 -20.29
C LEU A 19 8.51 17.06 -19.23
N PHE A 20 9.08 16.66 -18.09
CA PHE A 20 8.31 15.98 -17.04
C PHE A 20 7.17 16.83 -16.50
N PRO A 21 7.37 18.11 -16.10
CA PRO A 21 6.27 18.93 -15.61
C PRO A 21 5.23 19.25 -16.68
N THR A 22 5.57 19.15 -17.96
CA THR A 22 4.63 19.30 -19.08
C THR A 22 3.77 18.05 -19.27
N VAL A 23 4.38 16.86 -19.26
CA VAL A 23 3.67 15.58 -19.47
C VAL A 23 2.86 15.18 -18.23
N PHE A 24 3.43 15.38 -17.04
CA PHE A 24 2.83 15.06 -15.75
C PHE A 24 2.33 16.33 -15.06
N ALA A 25 1.76 17.26 -15.83
CA ALA A 25 1.34 18.57 -15.33
C ALA A 25 0.43 18.46 -14.10
N LEU A 26 0.79 19.20 -13.06
CA LEU A 26 -0.04 19.32 -11.87
C LEU A 26 -1.05 20.46 -12.06
N PRO A 27 -2.29 20.32 -11.54
CA PRO A 27 -3.24 21.42 -11.53
C PRO A 27 -2.82 22.55 -10.59
N PRO A 28 -3.14 23.82 -10.90
CA PRO A 28 -2.92 24.94 -9.99
C PRO A 28 -3.53 24.72 -8.60
N PRO A 29 -2.90 25.19 -7.51
CA PRO A 29 -1.67 26.00 -7.44
C PRO A 29 -0.38 25.16 -7.30
N LEU A 30 -0.42 23.85 -7.56
CA LEU A 30 0.71 22.96 -7.26
C LEU A 30 1.98 23.23 -8.09
N PRO A 31 1.92 23.57 -9.40
CA PRO A 31 3.12 23.91 -10.17
C PRO A 31 3.94 25.05 -9.55
N GLU A 32 3.26 26.09 -9.05
CA GLU A 32 3.92 27.25 -8.41
C GLU A 32 4.57 26.85 -7.09
N ARG A 33 3.94 25.93 -6.33
CA ARG A 33 4.43 25.48 -5.04
C ARG A 33 5.61 24.52 -5.13
N LEU A 34 5.62 23.64 -6.12
CA LEU A 34 6.62 22.57 -6.24
C LEU A 34 7.71 22.85 -7.28
N GLY A 35 7.49 23.83 -8.15
CA GLY A 35 8.36 24.10 -9.29
C GLY A 35 8.48 22.91 -10.24
N GLU A 36 9.62 22.79 -10.90
CA GLU A 36 9.89 21.73 -11.89
C GLU A 36 10.61 20.50 -11.31
N ALA A 37 11.10 20.60 -10.08
CA ALA A 37 11.98 19.61 -9.47
C ALA A 37 11.26 18.34 -8.97
N TYR A 38 9.92 18.36 -8.84
CA TYR A 38 9.15 17.23 -8.30
C TYR A 38 9.24 15.96 -9.16
N GLY A 39 9.71 16.06 -10.41
CA GLY A 39 9.89 14.89 -11.27
C GLY A 39 10.97 13.92 -10.76
N ALA A 40 12.07 14.42 -10.20
CA ALA A 40 13.18 13.58 -9.75
C ALA A 40 12.76 12.51 -8.71
N PRO A 41 12.10 12.86 -7.58
CA PRO A 41 11.62 11.86 -6.62
C PRO A 41 10.61 10.89 -7.24
N CYS A 42 9.71 11.35 -8.11
CA CYS A 42 8.75 10.49 -8.81
C CYS A 42 9.47 9.43 -9.66
N VAL A 43 10.45 9.84 -10.48
CA VAL A 43 11.23 8.92 -11.33
C VAL A 43 12.00 7.91 -10.50
N ALA A 44 12.57 8.33 -9.36
CA ALA A 44 13.30 7.44 -8.45
C ALA A 44 12.39 6.34 -7.87
N CYS A 45 11.19 6.69 -7.41
CA CYS A 45 10.21 5.71 -6.92
C CYS A 45 9.78 4.73 -8.03
N MET A 46 9.48 5.23 -9.22
CA MET A 46 9.12 4.39 -10.38
C MET A 46 10.24 3.41 -10.74
N ALA A 47 11.49 3.87 -10.76
CA ALA A 47 12.65 3.04 -11.05
C ALA A 47 12.87 1.94 -10.00
N ALA A 48 12.71 2.27 -8.71
CA ALA A 48 12.84 1.32 -7.63
C ALA A 48 11.78 0.21 -7.71
N ALA A 49 10.52 0.57 -7.97
CA ALA A 49 9.43 -0.39 -8.13
C ALA A 49 9.65 -1.32 -9.32
N ASP A 50 10.08 -0.79 -10.49
CA ASP A 50 10.39 -1.62 -11.67
C ASP A 50 11.56 -2.58 -11.41
N GLY A 51 12.61 -2.10 -10.74
CA GLY A 51 13.77 -2.93 -10.37
C GLY A 51 13.40 -4.05 -9.41
N LEU A 52 12.57 -3.77 -8.41
CA LEU A 52 12.07 -4.75 -7.45
C LEU A 52 11.20 -5.81 -8.11
N ALA A 53 10.22 -5.40 -8.93
CA ALA A 53 9.37 -6.35 -9.65
C ALA A 53 10.17 -7.32 -10.52
N ARG A 54 11.21 -6.82 -11.21
CA ARG A 54 12.14 -7.65 -11.99
C ARG A 54 12.97 -8.59 -11.10
N SER A 55 13.48 -8.09 -9.98
CA SER A 55 14.31 -8.88 -9.05
C SER A 55 13.53 -9.97 -8.32
N LEU A 56 12.23 -9.77 -8.13
CA LEU A 56 11.28 -10.76 -7.61
C LEU A 56 10.81 -11.76 -8.70
N GLY A 57 11.15 -11.54 -9.98
CA GLY A 57 10.73 -12.40 -11.08
C GLY A 57 9.23 -12.32 -11.39
N LEU A 58 8.53 -11.26 -10.98
CA LEU A 58 7.09 -11.13 -11.17
C LEU A 58 6.75 -11.03 -12.67
N GLN A 59 5.85 -11.92 -13.12
CA GLN A 59 5.31 -11.88 -14.48
C GLN A 59 4.11 -10.94 -14.52
N LEU A 60 4.35 -9.68 -14.85
CA LEU A 60 3.30 -8.65 -14.91
C LEU A 60 2.75 -8.52 -16.33
N ASP A 61 1.42 -8.52 -16.44
CA ASP A 61 0.79 -8.13 -17.70
C ASP A 61 0.93 -6.62 -17.98
N LYS A 62 0.45 -6.18 -19.14
CA LYS A 62 0.54 -4.76 -19.56
C LYS A 62 -0.19 -3.82 -18.59
N ASP A 63 -1.33 -4.23 -18.06
CA ASP A 63 -2.13 -3.43 -17.13
C ASP A 63 -1.48 -3.40 -15.74
N GLU A 64 -1.04 -4.54 -15.21
CA GLU A 64 -0.36 -4.65 -13.92
C GLU A 64 0.94 -3.85 -13.89
N ARG A 65 1.72 -3.95 -14.95
CA ARG A 65 2.93 -3.13 -15.10
C ARG A 65 2.58 -1.65 -15.11
N ARG A 66 1.54 -1.24 -15.84
CA ARG A 66 1.11 0.16 -15.85
C ARG A 66 0.65 0.61 -14.45
N PHE A 67 -0.13 -0.21 -13.75
CA PHE A 67 -0.61 0.10 -12.40
C PHE A 67 0.54 0.27 -11.40
N LEU A 68 1.48 -0.67 -11.39
CA LEU A 68 2.65 -0.62 -10.50
C LEU A 68 3.47 0.65 -10.74
N LEU A 69 3.84 0.89 -11.99
CA LEU A 69 4.69 2.02 -12.35
C LEU A 69 3.99 3.35 -12.10
N LEU A 70 2.67 3.44 -12.34
CA LEU A 70 1.92 4.67 -12.12
C LEU A 70 1.80 4.96 -10.64
N ALA A 71 1.43 3.96 -9.84
CA ALA A 71 1.34 4.09 -8.38
C ALA A 71 2.69 4.51 -7.79
N ALA A 72 3.79 3.87 -8.20
CA ALA A 72 5.14 4.22 -7.78
C ALA A 72 5.50 5.67 -8.13
N LEU A 73 5.22 6.10 -9.38
CA LEU A 73 5.49 7.47 -9.83
C LEU A 73 4.72 8.51 -9.00
N MET A 74 3.50 8.17 -8.57
CA MET A 74 2.63 9.08 -7.82
C MET A 74 2.90 9.12 -6.31
N LEU A 75 3.72 8.21 -5.75
CA LEU A 75 3.97 8.15 -4.31
C LEU A 75 4.36 9.50 -3.70
N PRO A 76 5.32 10.27 -4.25
CA PRO A 76 5.73 11.55 -3.65
C PRO A 76 4.60 12.60 -3.61
N LEU A 77 3.57 12.43 -4.43
CA LEU A 77 2.44 13.36 -4.55
C LEU A 77 1.24 12.98 -3.66
N ARG A 78 1.30 11.85 -2.93
CA ARG A 78 0.14 11.27 -2.20
C ARG A 78 -0.44 12.13 -1.08
N GLY A 79 0.33 13.10 -0.56
CA GLY A 79 -0.13 14.03 0.47
C GLY A 79 -0.77 15.31 -0.07
N LEU A 80 -0.79 15.50 -1.40
CA LEU A 80 -1.24 16.72 -2.03
C LEU A 80 -2.70 16.61 -2.50
N ALA A 81 -3.42 17.73 -2.41
CA ALA A 81 -4.76 17.87 -2.93
C ALA A 81 -4.95 19.24 -3.60
N VAL A 82 -5.89 19.30 -4.52
CA VAL A 82 -6.36 20.53 -5.18
C VAL A 82 -7.85 20.72 -4.98
N PRO A 83 -8.37 21.96 -5.10
CA PRO A 83 -9.81 22.20 -5.10
C PRO A 83 -10.47 21.42 -6.24
N GLY A 84 -11.40 20.52 -5.90
CA GLY A 84 -12.16 19.74 -6.87
C GLY A 84 -13.52 20.36 -7.20
N ALA A 85 -14.27 19.67 -8.06
CA ALA A 85 -15.63 20.05 -8.40
C ALA A 85 -16.50 20.17 -7.13
N LYS A 86 -17.24 21.28 -7.01
CA LYS A 86 -18.08 21.60 -5.84
C LYS A 86 -17.28 21.80 -4.53
N GLY A 87 -16.01 22.20 -4.62
CA GLY A 87 -15.18 22.55 -3.46
C GLY A 87 -14.64 21.36 -2.66
N LYS A 88 -14.89 20.11 -3.08
CA LYS A 88 -14.34 18.93 -2.41
C LYS A 88 -12.87 18.75 -2.81
N PRO A 89 -11.93 18.55 -1.87
CA PRO A 89 -10.53 18.33 -2.20
C PRO A 89 -10.39 17.07 -3.05
N THR A 90 -9.65 17.20 -4.16
CA THR A 90 -9.30 16.08 -5.04
C THR A 90 -7.82 15.77 -4.87
N PRO A 91 -7.43 14.51 -4.62
CA PRO A 91 -6.02 14.13 -4.54
C PRO A 91 -5.26 14.54 -5.81
N ALA A 92 -4.07 15.11 -5.66
CA ALA A 92 -3.27 15.58 -6.78
C ALA A 92 -2.94 14.46 -7.78
N PRO A 93 -2.57 13.22 -7.37
CA PRO A 93 -2.40 12.10 -8.29
C PRO A 93 -3.66 11.84 -9.12
N ALA A 94 -4.84 11.88 -8.51
CA ALA A 94 -6.10 11.63 -9.19
C ALA A 94 -6.43 12.72 -10.23
N ALA A 95 -6.15 13.98 -9.91
CA ALA A 95 -6.32 15.08 -10.85
C ALA A 95 -5.31 15.02 -12.00
N LEU A 96 -4.02 14.77 -11.72
CA LEU A 96 -2.97 14.61 -12.72
C LEU A 96 -3.29 13.46 -13.71
N ILE A 97 -3.67 12.29 -13.20
CA ILE A 97 -4.00 11.13 -14.04
C ILE A 97 -5.20 11.44 -14.95
N ARG A 98 -6.20 12.14 -14.42
CA ARG A 98 -7.43 12.49 -15.16
C ARG A 98 -7.19 13.58 -16.19
N ASP A 99 -6.53 14.66 -15.80
CA ASP A 99 -6.55 15.90 -16.56
C ASP A 99 -5.33 15.99 -17.50
N SER A 100 -4.17 15.53 -17.03
CA SER A 100 -2.90 15.61 -17.75
C SER A 100 -2.63 14.35 -18.58
N LEU A 101 -2.75 13.18 -17.95
CA LEU A 101 -2.55 11.90 -18.66
C LEU A 101 -3.78 11.47 -19.46
N LYS A 102 -4.98 11.91 -19.05
CA LYS A 102 -6.27 11.52 -19.64
C LYS A 102 -6.50 10.01 -19.61
N TRP A 103 -6.11 9.36 -18.52
CA TRP A 103 -6.26 7.92 -18.34
C TRP A 103 -7.57 7.56 -17.62
N ARG A 104 -7.84 6.25 -17.52
CA ARG A 104 -9.15 5.74 -17.09
C ARG A 104 -9.31 5.88 -15.58
N VAL A 105 -10.57 5.92 -15.14
CA VAL A 105 -10.92 5.92 -13.70
C VAL A 105 -10.29 4.73 -12.97
N LYS A 106 -10.23 3.55 -13.61
CA LYS A 106 -9.56 2.36 -13.05
C LYS A 106 -8.09 2.62 -12.71
N ASP A 107 -7.38 3.41 -13.53
CA ASP A 107 -5.97 3.75 -13.27
C ASP A 107 -5.84 4.67 -12.04
N ILE A 108 -6.79 5.58 -11.84
CA ILE A 108 -6.88 6.45 -10.66
C ILE A 108 -7.14 5.62 -9.39
N GLU A 109 -8.18 4.78 -9.43
CA GLU A 109 -8.59 3.94 -8.30
C GLU A 109 -7.49 2.96 -7.89
N MET A 110 -6.88 2.28 -8.87
CA MET A 110 -5.81 1.32 -8.61
C MET A 110 -4.56 2.01 -8.08
N SER A 111 -4.19 3.18 -8.62
CA SER A 111 -3.05 3.95 -8.10
C SER A 111 -3.24 4.37 -6.65
N ALA A 112 -4.45 4.79 -6.27
CA ALA A 112 -4.76 5.15 -4.89
C ALA A 112 -4.76 3.93 -3.96
N ALA A 113 -5.43 2.85 -4.37
CA ALA A 113 -5.50 1.62 -3.59
C ALA A 113 -4.12 1.00 -3.34
N LEU A 114 -3.23 1.05 -4.33
CA LEU A 114 -1.86 0.56 -4.21
C LEU A 114 -1.00 1.41 -3.26
N ALA A 115 -1.15 2.73 -3.26
CA ALA A 115 -0.41 3.60 -2.35
C ALA A 115 -0.84 3.39 -0.88
N GLU A 116 -2.13 3.20 -0.63
CA GLU A 116 -2.66 2.89 0.70
C GLU A 116 -2.22 1.50 1.18
N ALA A 117 -2.36 0.49 0.31
CA ALA A 117 -1.90 -0.86 0.59
C ALA A 117 -0.39 -0.94 0.84
N ALA A 118 0.43 -0.14 0.16
CA ALA A 118 1.86 -0.07 0.41
C ALA A 118 2.17 0.38 1.86
N ALA A 119 1.44 1.37 2.37
CA ALA A 119 1.58 1.82 3.75
C ALA A 119 1.13 0.74 4.76
N GLU A 120 -0.01 0.09 4.50
CA GLU A 120 -0.53 -1.00 5.34
C GLU A 120 0.46 -2.19 5.39
N LEU A 121 1.04 -2.57 4.24
CA LEU A 121 2.04 -3.64 4.15
C LEU A 121 3.38 -3.27 4.80
N ALA A 122 3.81 -2.01 4.69
CA ALA A 122 5.00 -1.53 5.39
C ALA A 122 4.81 -1.60 6.91
N ALA A 123 3.63 -1.24 7.41
CA ALA A 123 3.29 -1.40 8.82
C ALA A 123 3.23 -2.88 9.23
N ALA A 124 2.67 -3.77 8.39
CA ALA A 124 2.63 -5.21 8.66
C ALA A 124 4.04 -5.82 8.75
N HIS A 125 4.95 -5.37 7.90
CA HIS A 125 6.36 -5.77 7.93
C HIS A 125 7.08 -5.31 9.21
N ALA A 126 6.85 -4.07 9.66
CA ALA A 126 7.40 -3.60 10.92
C ALA A 126 6.99 -4.48 12.11
N VAL A 127 5.70 -4.84 12.20
CA VAL A 127 5.19 -5.74 13.25
C VAL A 127 5.77 -7.16 13.11
N LEU A 128 5.98 -7.64 11.88
CA LEU A 128 6.63 -8.94 11.62
C LEU A 128 8.06 -8.96 12.17
N ASN A 129 8.83 -7.90 11.93
CA ASN A 129 10.22 -7.78 12.38
C ASN A 129 10.35 -7.60 13.88
N ASP A 130 9.47 -6.83 14.51
CA ASP A 130 9.46 -6.67 15.98
C ASP A 130 9.24 -8.01 16.68
N ARG A 131 8.36 -8.86 16.13
CA ARG A 131 8.12 -10.22 16.64
C ARG A 131 9.31 -11.15 16.42
N ALA A 132 9.98 -11.04 15.28
CA ALA A 132 11.19 -11.81 15.01
C ALA A 132 12.33 -11.43 15.98
N GLY A 133 12.48 -10.13 16.28
CA GLY A 133 13.45 -9.62 17.25
C GLY A 133 13.14 -10.03 18.70
N ALA A 134 11.86 -10.09 19.09
CA ALA A 134 11.44 -10.58 20.40
C ALA A 134 11.58 -12.10 20.57
N GLY A 135 11.66 -12.86 19.47
CA GLY A 135 11.72 -14.33 19.44
C GLY A 135 13.12 -14.96 19.50
N VAL A 136 14.21 -14.17 19.44
CA VAL A 136 15.60 -14.69 19.47
C VAL A 136 16.07 -15.13 20.88
N GLY A 137 15.12 -15.34 21.80
CA GLY A 137 15.38 -15.79 23.18
C GLY A 137 14.51 -16.95 23.66
N ALA A 138 13.79 -17.65 22.78
CA ALA A 138 12.99 -18.81 23.16
C ALA A 138 13.15 -19.97 22.16
N ASP A 139 14.04 -20.90 22.51
CA ASP A 139 13.81 -22.33 22.25
C ASP A 139 12.38 -22.67 22.69
N VAL A 140 11.53 -23.18 21.77
CA VAL A 140 10.63 -24.36 21.86
C VAL A 140 10.00 -24.48 20.45
N GLY A 141 10.18 -25.54 19.67
CA GLY A 141 9.60 -26.86 19.89
C GLY A 141 8.14 -26.90 19.41
N ALA A 142 7.84 -27.75 18.43
CA ALA A 142 6.51 -27.98 17.92
C ALA A 142 5.51 -28.29 19.04
N GLY A 143 4.44 -27.49 19.16
CA GLY A 143 3.43 -27.64 20.20
C GLY A 143 2.05 -27.20 19.70
N VAL A 144 1.14 -28.16 19.64
CA VAL A 144 -0.29 -28.05 19.33
C VAL A 144 -1.05 -27.48 20.55
N GLY A 145 -2.10 -26.69 20.29
CA GLY A 145 -3.13 -26.27 21.26
C GLY A 145 -3.12 -24.75 21.51
N GLY A 146 -4.20 -23.99 21.48
CA GLY A 146 -5.61 -24.32 21.72
C GLY A 146 -6.10 -23.48 22.91
N GLY A 147 -6.95 -22.47 22.64
CA GLY A 147 -7.91 -21.86 23.57
C GLY A 147 -7.38 -21.07 24.78
N GLY A 148 -7.71 -19.77 24.82
CA GLY A 148 -7.61 -18.97 26.04
C GLY A 148 -7.59 -17.47 25.79
N ALA A 149 -8.76 -16.84 25.83
CA ALA A 149 -8.92 -15.39 25.81
C ALA A 149 -8.35 -14.76 27.09
N ALA A 150 -7.54 -13.71 26.93
CA ALA A 150 -7.36 -12.67 27.94
C ALA A 150 -6.96 -11.35 27.24
N GLU A 151 -7.66 -10.29 27.61
CA GLU A 151 -7.47 -8.91 27.15
C GLU A 151 -6.07 -8.39 27.49
N GLY A 152 -5.34 -8.02 26.45
CA GLY A 152 -4.10 -7.26 26.49
C GLY A 152 -4.01 -6.51 25.16
N GLY A 153 -3.67 -5.22 25.20
CA GLY A 153 -3.80 -4.28 24.08
C GLY A 153 -3.57 -4.92 22.71
N GLU A 154 -4.55 -4.75 21.82
CA GLU A 154 -4.63 -5.45 20.52
C GLU A 154 -3.31 -5.33 19.76
N VAL A 155 -2.42 -6.31 19.91
CA VAL A 155 -1.22 -6.39 19.08
C VAL A 155 -1.72 -6.63 17.67
N ALA A 156 -1.47 -5.68 16.78
CA ALA A 156 -1.87 -5.79 15.39
C ALA A 156 -1.41 -7.14 14.85
N ASP A 157 -2.35 -7.97 14.43
CA ASP A 157 -2.04 -9.31 13.93
C ASP A 157 -1.59 -9.19 12.47
N VAL A 158 -0.30 -9.42 12.22
CA VAL A 158 0.31 -9.40 10.88
C VAL A 158 -0.51 -10.22 9.90
N ARG A 159 -1.05 -11.37 10.32
CA ARG A 159 -1.89 -12.21 9.47
C ARG A 159 -3.15 -11.49 9.00
N VAL A 160 -3.81 -10.77 9.91
CA VAL A 160 -5.01 -9.98 9.60
C VAL A 160 -4.66 -8.83 8.68
N MET A 161 -3.58 -8.09 8.96
CA MET A 161 -3.12 -6.97 8.13
C MET A 161 -2.83 -7.42 6.68
N LEU A 162 -2.05 -8.48 6.51
CA LEU A 162 -1.75 -9.06 5.20
C LEU A 162 -3.03 -9.53 4.49
N GLY A 163 -3.90 -10.24 5.21
CA GLY A 163 -5.15 -10.75 4.67
C GLY A 163 -6.09 -9.64 4.18
N GLN A 164 -6.21 -8.55 4.94
CA GLN A 164 -7.03 -7.39 4.56
C GLN A 164 -6.50 -6.73 3.28
N VAL A 165 -5.19 -6.48 3.19
CA VAL A 165 -4.58 -5.91 1.99
C VAL A 165 -4.77 -6.82 0.77
N ILE A 166 -4.53 -8.13 0.92
CA ILE A 166 -4.69 -9.09 -0.17
C ILE A 166 -6.13 -9.11 -0.67
N ARG A 167 -7.11 -9.09 0.22
CA ARG A 167 -8.54 -9.04 -0.17
C ARG A 167 -8.92 -7.72 -0.85
N LYS A 168 -8.34 -6.61 -0.41
CA LYS A 168 -8.54 -5.27 -0.97
C LYS A 168 -8.00 -5.18 -2.41
N LEU A 169 -6.77 -5.63 -2.63
CA LEU A 169 -6.10 -5.59 -3.94
C LEU A 169 -6.42 -6.80 -4.84
N LYS A 170 -7.00 -7.86 -4.28
CA LYS A 170 -7.32 -9.11 -4.97
C LYS A 170 -6.09 -9.67 -5.68
N GLN A 171 -6.21 -10.08 -6.95
CA GLN A 171 -5.11 -10.62 -7.74
C GLN A 171 -3.88 -9.69 -7.86
N HIS A 172 -4.05 -8.37 -7.62
CA HIS A 172 -2.96 -7.39 -7.75
C HIS A 172 -2.19 -7.15 -6.44
N TRP A 173 -2.43 -7.95 -5.38
CA TRP A 173 -1.80 -7.74 -4.07
C TRP A 173 -0.27 -7.75 -4.10
N ARG A 174 0.33 -8.52 -5.01
CA ARG A 174 1.79 -8.56 -5.21
C ARG A 174 2.36 -7.21 -5.65
N LEU A 175 1.57 -6.37 -6.33
CA LEU A 175 1.98 -5.01 -6.67
C LEU A 175 2.12 -4.13 -5.42
N GLY A 176 1.23 -4.32 -4.44
CA GLY A 176 1.33 -3.66 -3.13
C GLY A 176 2.60 -4.06 -2.38
N VAL A 177 2.97 -5.35 -2.44
CA VAL A 177 4.22 -5.86 -1.82
C VAL A 177 5.45 -5.21 -2.45
N VAL A 178 5.47 -5.00 -3.77
CA VAL A 178 6.57 -4.28 -4.44
C VAL A 178 6.66 -2.83 -3.94
N LEU A 179 5.53 -2.18 -3.68
CA LEU A 179 5.49 -0.77 -3.28
C LEU A 179 5.76 -0.54 -1.78
N ALA A 180 5.53 -1.53 -0.93
CA ALA A 180 5.75 -1.44 0.52
C ALA A 180 7.17 -0.98 0.90
N PRO A 181 8.26 -1.51 0.32
CA PRO A 181 9.60 -0.96 0.56
C PRO A 181 9.87 0.38 -0.16
N VAL A 182 9.15 0.67 -1.25
CA VAL A 182 9.33 1.90 -2.05
C VAL A 182 8.75 3.11 -1.33
N ILE A 183 7.61 2.96 -0.64
CA ILE A 183 6.97 4.05 0.11
C ILE A 183 7.81 4.53 1.30
N LEU A 184 8.78 3.72 1.76
CA LEU A 184 9.74 4.06 2.82
C LEU A 184 11.00 4.77 2.31
N MET A 185 11.15 4.95 0.99
CA MET A 185 12.28 5.69 0.43
C MET A 185 12.15 7.19 0.74
N ARG A 186 13.28 7.88 0.93
CA ARG A 186 13.31 9.36 1.03
C ARG A 186 12.67 10.03 -0.18
N SER A 187 12.92 9.51 -1.39
CA SER A 187 12.28 10.02 -2.61
C SER A 187 10.76 9.85 -2.61
N ALA A 188 10.23 8.93 -1.79
CA ALA A 188 8.81 8.74 -1.61
C ALA A 188 8.26 9.57 -0.44
N GLU A 189 8.98 10.48 0.19
CA GLU A 189 8.39 11.38 1.19
C GLU A 189 7.33 12.28 0.52
N PRO A 190 6.16 12.54 1.16
CA PRO A 190 5.15 13.38 0.55
C PRO A 190 5.66 14.81 0.38
N LEU A 191 5.67 15.29 -0.87
CA LEU A 191 6.16 16.63 -1.21
C LEU A 191 5.23 17.71 -0.67
N GLY A 192 5.80 18.87 -0.35
CA GLY A 192 5.06 20.08 0.01
C GLY A 192 4.34 20.02 1.35
N GLN A 193 4.76 19.14 2.27
CA GLN A 193 4.31 19.11 3.67
C GLN A 193 4.94 20.21 4.54
N ASP A 194 5.97 20.91 4.04
CA ASP A 194 6.56 22.08 4.68
C ASP A 194 5.84 23.37 4.25
N ALA A 195 4.66 23.63 4.80
CA ALA A 195 4.02 24.96 4.75
C ALA A 195 3.08 25.27 5.93
N ALA A 196 3.06 24.43 6.97
CA ALA A 196 2.23 24.67 8.17
C ALA A 196 3.04 24.90 9.47
N SER A 197 4.38 24.86 9.43
CA SER A 197 5.22 25.22 10.57
C SER A 197 6.57 25.76 10.11
N GLY A 198 6.84 27.03 10.39
CA GLY A 198 8.18 27.61 10.26
C GLY A 198 8.35 28.74 9.23
N ALA A 199 7.49 29.77 9.25
CA ALA A 199 7.89 31.07 8.74
C ALA A 199 8.73 31.80 9.82
N ALA A 200 10.04 31.62 9.80
CA ALA A 200 11.00 32.51 10.47
C ALA A 200 12.43 32.34 9.91
N GLY A 201 12.97 33.44 9.35
CA GLY A 201 14.41 33.68 9.10
C GLY A 201 14.91 33.17 7.76
N GLY A 202 14.96 33.99 6.71
CA GLY A 202 16.08 34.89 6.39
C GLY A 202 16.84 34.28 5.19
N GLY A 203 17.15 34.92 4.07
CA GLY A 203 17.49 36.31 3.82
C GLY A 203 18.84 36.31 3.11
N GLY A 204 18.85 36.48 1.78
CA GLY A 204 19.97 37.06 1.02
C GLY A 204 21.01 36.11 0.40
N GLY A 205 21.45 36.46 -0.82
CA GLY A 205 22.82 36.21 -1.28
C GLY A 205 23.00 35.32 -2.51
N SER A 206 22.95 35.94 -3.70
CA SER A 206 23.61 35.46 -4.91
C SER A 206 25.11 35.76 -4.81
N GLU A 207 25.99 34.81 -5.13
CA GLU A 207 27.09 34.92 -6.13
C GLU A 207 28.13 33.79 -6.00
N GLY A 208 28.45 33.16 -7.15
CA GLY A 208 29.80 32.77 -7.59
C GLY A 208 30.53 31.60 -6.92
N ALA A 209 30.64 30.47 -7.63
CA ALA A 209 31.87 29.66 -7.64
C ALA A 209 31.89 28.68 -8.83
N GLU A 210 32.73 28.98 -9.82
CA GLU A 210 33.23 28.02 -10.80
C GLU A 210 34.32 27.12 -10.16
N GLY A 211 34.47 25.90 -10.69
CA GLY A 211 35.76 25.21 -10.78
C GLY A 211 36.18 24.32 -9.61
N GLY A 212 35.84 23.03 -9.69
CA GLY A 212 36.38 21.98 -8.82
C GLY A 212 36.30 20.62 -9.51
N ASP A 213 37.43 20.20 -10.04
CA ASP A 213 37.72 18.97 -10.79
C ASP A 213 37.80 17.71 -9.90
N GLY A 214 37.37 16.58 -10.46
CA GLY A 214 37.96 15.25 -10.29
C GLY A 214 37.93 14.53 -8.93
N GLY A 215 37.19 13.42 -8.88
CA GLY A 215 37.70 12.17 -8.30
C GLY A 215 37.01 11.63 -7.04
N ASP A 216 36.55 10.38 -7.14
CA ASP A 216 36.46 9.41 -6.03
C ASP A 216 35.19 9.38 -5.14
N GLY A 217 34.04 9.84 -5.62
CA GLY A 217 32.74 9.70 -4.93
C GLY A 217 31.80 8.58 -5.42
N GLU A 218 32.09 7.94 -6.56
CA GLU A 218 31.12 7.05 -7.23
C GLU A 218 31.01 5.64 -6.59
N GLY A 219 32.04 5.19 -5.86
CA GLY A 219 32.06 3.88 -5.21
C GLY A 219 31.10 3.77 -4.03
N GLU A 220 31.13 4.75 -3.12
CA GLU A 220 30.32 4.71 -1.89
C GLU A 220 28.84 4.99 -2.13
N ALA A 221 28.50 5.92 -3.04
CA ALA A 221 27.12 6.20 -3.42
C ALA A 221 26.48 5.03 -4.19
N GLY A 222 27.26 4.33 -5.02
CA GLY A 222 26.85 3.12 -5.71
C GLY A 222 26.63 1.94 -4.76
N GLU A 223 27.54 1.74 -3.81
CA GLU A 223 27.46 0.66 -2.81
C GLU A 223 26.30 0.87 -1.83
N GLN A 224 26.11 2.08 -1.31
CA GLN A 224 24.96 2.43 -0.47
C GLN A 224 23.63 2.28 -1.23
N GLY A 225 23.61 2.65 -2.52
CA GLY A 225 22.44 2.45 -3.39
C GLY A 225 22.10 0.98 -3.59
N ALA A 226 23.10 0.12 -3.78
CA ALA A 226 22.95 -1.32 -3.93
C ALA A 226 22.50 -1.99 -2.63
N ALA A 227 23.10 -1.63 -1.49
CA ALA A 227 22.69 -2.13 -0.17
C ALA A 227 21.24 -1.76 0.14
N ALA A 228 20.84 -0.51 -0.14
CA ALA A 228 19.46 -0.08 0.02
C ALA A 228 18.51 -0.84 -0.92
N ALA A 229 18.94 -1.17 -2.15
CA ALA A 229 18.14 -1.99 -3.07
C ALA A 229 17.98 -3.44 -2.58
N ALA A 230 19.03 -4.02 -2.02
CA ALA A 230 19.00 -5.35 -1.42
C ALA A 230 18.05 -5.38 -0.21
N ALA A 231 18.11 -4.39 0.68
CA ALA A 231 17.21 -4.29 1.83
C ALA A 231 15.73 -4.19 1.41
N ARG A 232 15.43 -3.39 0.36
CA ARG A 232 14.07 -3.31 -0.20
C ARG A 232 13.60 -4.65 -0.79
N LEU A 233 14.49 -5.37 -1.46
CA LEU A 233 14.19 -6.69 -2.02
C LEU A 233 13.88 -7.71 -0.92
N GLU A 234 14.65 -7.67 0.17
CA GLU A 234 14.46 -8.57 1.30
C GLU A 234 13.12 -8.34 2.00
N MET A 235 12.79 -7.07 2.30
CA MET A 235 11.47 -6.71 2.84
C MET A 235 10.31 -7.24 1.97
N ALA A 236 10.43 -7.12 0.65
CA ALA A 236 9.40 -7.63 -0.25
C ALA A 236 9.31 -9.16 -0.22
N ARG A 237 10.44 -9.87 -0.13
CA ARG A 237 10.48 -11.34 0.00
C ARG A 237 9.89 -11.82 1.31
N GLU A 238 10.19 -11.14 2.43
CA GLU A 238 9.64 -11.45 3.75
C GLU A 238 8.11 -11.32 3.74
N LEU A 239 7.57 -10.26 3.14
CA LEU A 239 6.11 -10.10 2.97
C LEU A 239 5.48 -11.21 2.11
N LEU A 240 6.11 -11.59 0.99
CA LEU A 240 5.65 -12.70 0.16
C LEU A 240 5.68 -14.02 0.95
N SER A 241 6.79 -14.31 1.61
CA SER A 241 6.99 -15.51 2.42
C SER A 241 5.98 -15.59 3.58
N ALA A 242 5.70 -14.47 4.24
CA ALA A 242 4.71 -14.41 5.31
C ALA A 242 3.29 -14.68 4.78
N ALA A 243 2.92 -14.08 3.64
CA ALA A 243 1.64 -14.36 3.01
C ALA A 243 1.47 -15.83 2.62
N GLU A 244 2.53 -16.48 2.13
CA GLU A 244 2.54 -17.92 1.83
C GLU A 244 2.48 -18.79 3.08
N ALA A 245 3.27 -18.50 4.11
CA ALA A 245 3.30 -19.23 5.37
C ALA A 245 1.93 -19.19 6.09
N TYR A 246 1.21 -18.07 5.99
CA TYR A 246 -0.16 -17.95 6.51
C TYR A 246 -1.25 -18.51 5.58
N GLY A 247 -0.89 -19.01 4.41
CA GLY A 247 -1.84 -19.52 3.41
C GLY A 247 -2.74 -18.45 2.81
N LEU A 248 -2.30 -17.19 2.78
CA LEU A 248 -3.10 -16.03 2.40
C LEU A 248 -3.04 -15.67 0.90
N ALA A 249 -2.15 -16.29 0.12
CA ALA A 249 -1.90 -15.91 -1.28
C ALA A 249 -3.18 -15.78 -2.13
N GLU A 250 -4.18 -16.63 -1.85
CA GLU A 250 -5.47 -16.68 -2.55
C GLU A 250 -6.66 -16.27 -1.65
N CYS A 251 -6.42 -15.62 -0.51
CA CYS A 251 -7.47 -15.30 0.47
C CYS A 251 -8.52 -14.29 -0.03
N TYR A 252 -8.23 -13.59 -1.14
CA TYR A 252 -9.19 -12.75 -1.85
C TYR A 252 -10.33 -13.52 -2.51
N THR A 253 -10.16 -14.84 -2.69
CA THR A 253 -11.22 -15.74 -3.19
C THR A 253 -12.07 -16.33 -2.06
N TRP A 254 -11.65 -16.16 -0.80
CA TRP A 254 -12.37 -16.71 0.35
C TRP A 254 -13.72 -16.04 0.54
N LYS A 255 -14.72 -16.87 0.85
CA LYS A 255 -16.00 -16.42 1.39
C LYS A 255 -15.95 -16.50 2.93
N PRO A 256 -16.79 -15.72 3.63
CA PRO A 256 -16.85 -15.78 5.08
C PRO A 256 -17.22 -17.19 5.54
N LEU A 257 -16.27 -17.81 6.23
CA LEU A 257 -16.25 -19.17 6.77
C LEU A 257 -16.67 -20.26 5.76
N MET A 258 -15.71 -21.05 5.28
CA MET A 258 -15.94 -22.08 4.27
C MET A 258 -15.73 -23.48 4.86
N ASP A 259 -16.62 -24.41 4.51
CA ASP A 259 -16.35 -25.84 4.55
C ASP A 259 -16.36 -26.37 3.11
N GLY A 260 -15.18 -26.75 2.62
CA GLY A 260 -14.95 -27.06 1.23
C GLY A 260 -15.32 -25.90 0.29
N LYS A 261 -16.41 -26.06 -0.48
CA LYS A 261 -16.88 -25.08 -1.48
C LYS A 261 -18.11 -24.28 -1.05
N LYS A 262 -18.67 -24.52 0.14
CA LYS A 262 -19.91 -23.89 0.60
C LYS A 262 -19.61 -22.83 1.66
N PRO A 263 -20.05 -21.57 1.47
CA PRO A 263 -19.99 -20.58 2.53
C PRO A 263 -20.96 -21.00 3.64
N LEU A 264 -20.43 -21.23 4.83
CA LEU A 264 -21.19 -21.55 6.02
C LEU A 264 -21.79 -20.29 6.65
N MET A 265 -21.14 -19.14 6.46
CA MET A 265 -21.58 -17.86 6.99
C MET A 265 -21.88 -16.87 5.85
N ASP A 266 -22.98 -17.10 5.13
CA ASP A 266 -23.44 -16.20 4.08
C ASP A 266 -24.36 -15.09 4.61
N GLY A 267 -24.74 -14.16 3.72
CA GLY A 267 -25.63 -13.06 4.09
C GLY A 267 -26.98 -13.53 4.63
N LYS A 268 -27.50 -14.66 4.18
CA LYS A 268 -28.77 -15.22 4.65
C LYS A 268 -28.65 -15.73 6.08
N LYS A 269 -27.56 -16.45 6.37
CA LYS A 269 -27.26 -16.97 7.70
C LYS A 269 -27.08 -15.84 8.71
N VAL A 270 -26.35 -14.77 8.34
CA VAL A 270 -26.21 -13.57 9.18
C VAL A 270 -27.55 -12.89 9.42
N MET A 271 -28.37 -12.69 8.38
CA MET A 271 -29.70 -12.09 8.52
C MET A 271 -30.61 -12.94 9.42
N SER A 272 -30.59 -14.27 9.27
CA SER A 272 -31.35 -15.19 10.12
C SER A 272 -30.88 -15.15 11.58
N LEU A 273 -29.58 -14.99 11.81
CA LEU A 273 -28.99 -14.99 13.15
C LEU A 273 -29.22 -13.66 13.90
N LEU A 274 -29.27 -12.54 13.18
CA LEU A 274 -29.55 -11.21 13.73
C LEU A 274 -31.02 -10.78 13.64
N GLY A 275 -31.89 -11.63 13.09
CA GLY A 275 -33.32 -11.33 12.92
C GLY A 275 -33.63 -10.24 11.89
N TRP A 276 -32.74 -10.00 10.92
CA TRP A 276 -32.91 -8.98 9.90
C TRP A 276 -33.77 -9.48 8.74
N SER A 277 -34.78 -8.70 8.37
CA SER A 277 -35.67 -9.00 7.25
C SER A 277 -35.17 -8.49 5.89
N LYS A 278 -34.19 -7.57 5.89
CA LYS A 278 -33.63 -6.97 4.68
C LYS A 278 -32.11 -6.85 4.77
N ALA A 279 -31.43 -7.11 3.64
CA ALA A 279 -30.01 -6.84 3.51
C ALA A 279 -29.78 -5.32 3.45
N GLY A 280 -29.00 -4.79 4.40
CA GLY A 280 -28.63 -3.38 4.46
C GLY A 280 -27.11 -3.18 4.51
N PRO A 281 -26.64 -1.92 4.55
CA PRO A 281 -25.21 -1.59 4.65
C PRO A 281 -24.51 -2.26 5.84
N GLU A 282 -25.25 -2.47 6.94
CA GLU A 282 -24.76 -3.16 8.14
C GLU A 282 -24.35 -4.62 7.87
N LEU A 283 -24.97 -5.29 6.89
CA LEU A 283 -24.59 -6.65 6.52
C LEU A 283 -23.14 -6.72 6.01
N GLY A 284 -22.70 -5.71 5.25
CA GLY A 284 -21.32 -5.62 4.79
C GLY A 284 -20.34 -5.51 5.96
N LYS A 285 -20.68 -4.74 7.00
CA LYS A 285 -19.85 -4.59 8.21
C LYS A 285 -19.75 -5.90 8.98
N VAL A 286 -20.86 -6.62 9.15
CA VAL A 286 -20.87 -7.92 9.81
C VAL A 286 -20.01 -8.92 9.04
N LEU A 287 -20.20 -9.03 7.71
CA LEU A 287 -19.40 -9.95 6.89
C LEU A 287 -17.90 -9.58 6.89
N SER A 288 -17.56 -8.28 6.95
CA SER A 288 -16.17 -7.83 7.12
C SER A 288 -15.60 -8.28 8.46
N ALA A 289 -16.34 -8.07 9.56
CA ALA A 289 -15.90 -8.49 10.90
C ALA A 289 -15.72 -10.01 11.01
N VAL A 290 -16.57 -10.80 10.33
CA VAL A 290 -16.42 -12.26 10.23
C VAL A 290 -15.17 -12.63 9.45
N MET A 291 -14.87 -11.93 8.35
CA MET A 291 -13.64 -12.17 7.59
C MET A 291 -12.40 -11.83 8.42
N ASP A 292 -12.40 -10.71 9.15
CA ASP A 292 -11.29 -10.33 10.04
C ASP A 292 -11.10 -11.37 11.15
N TRP A 293 -12.20 -11.86 11.72
CA TRP A 293 -12.16 -12.94 12.69
C TRP A 293 -11.63 -14.24 12.09
N GLN A 294 -12.02 -14.60 10.85
CA GLN A 294 -11.51 -15.78 10.15
C GLN A 294 -10.02 -15.66 9.83
N LEU A 295 -9.55 -14.46 9.49
CA LEU A 295 -8.12 -14.19 9.30
C LEU A 295 -7.33 -14.40 10.60
N LYS A 296 -7.91 -14.00 11.74
CA LYS A 296 -7.33 -14.17 13.08
C LYS A 296 -7.41 -15.62 13.59
N ASN A 297 -8.49 -16.33 13.25
CA ASN A 297 -8.80 -17.67 13.74
C ASN A 297 -8.90 -18.65 12.56
N PRO A 298 -7.76 -19.10 12.00
CA PRO A 298 -7.75 -19.93 10.79
C PRO A 298 -8.40 -21.29 10.95
N SER A 299 -8.38 -21.83 12.17
CA SER A 299 -9.04 -23.09 12.55
C SER A 299 -10.41 -22.87 13.21
N GLY A 300 -10.89 -21.62 13.22
CA GLY A 300 -12.12 -21.24 13.90
C GLY A 300 -13.35 -21.88 13.25
N GLY A 301 -14.26 -22.37 14.10
CA GLY A 301 -15.47 -23.06 13.66
C GLY A 301 -16.68 -22.13 13.41
N LEU A 302 -17.75 -22.67 12.82
CA LEU A 302 -19.01 -21.93 12.62
C LEU A 302 -19.64 -21.48 13.93
N ALA A 303 -19.64 -22.32 14.95
CA ALA A 303 -20.24 -21.96 16.24
C ALA A 303 -19.56 -20.74 16.88
N GLU A 304 -18.22 -20.66 16.80
CA GLU A 304 -17.45 -19.55 17.37
C GLU A 304 -17.67 -18.25 16.57
N ALA A 305 -17.75 -18.35 15.24
CA ALA A 305 -18.05 -17.22 14.38
C ALA A 305 -19.49 -16.69 14.63
N GLU A 306 -20.47 -17.59 14.76
CA GLU A 306 -21.86 -17.23 15.10
C GLU A 306 -21.93 -16.51 16.45
N GLU A 307 -21.18 -16.98 17.44
CA GLU A 307 -21.13 -16.38 18.77
C GLU A 307 -20.51 -14.98 18.71
N LEU A 308 -19.40 -14.79 17.99
CA LEU A 308 -18.82 -13.47 17.73
C LEU A 308 -19.89 -12.53 17.15
N VAL A 309 -20.61 -12.94 16.11
CA VAL A 309 -21.63 -12.07 15.49
C VAL A 309 -22.74 -11.70 16.47
N LYS A 310 -23.22 -12.65 17.28
CA LYS A 310 -24.22 -12.36 18.33
C LYS A 310 -23.69 -11.39 19.37
N GLN A 311 -22.46 -11.58 19.86
CA GLN A 311 -21.87 -10.72 20.87
C GLN A 311 -21.62 -9.30 20.34
N ARG A 312 -21.11 -9.18 19.11
CA ARG A 312 -20.69 -7.89 18.54
C ARG A 312 -21.83 -7.10 17.90
N PHE A 313 -22.87 -7.78 17.39
CA PHE A 313 -23.95 -7.15 16.62
C PHE A 313 -25.36 -7.49 17.12
N GLY A 314 -25.51 -8.43 18.05
CA GLY A 314 -26.81 -8.87 18.57
C GLY A 314 -27.53 -7.84 19.44
N SER A 315 -26.82 -6.88 20.04
CA SER A 315 -27.41 -5.85 20.93
C SER A 315 -28.19 -4.73 20.22
N GLY A 316 -28.45 -4.84 18.91
CA GLY A 316 -29.24 -3.86 18.14
C GLY A 316 -30.63 -4.36 17.69
N ALA A 317 -30.99 -5.63 17.95
CA ALA A 317 -32.25 -6.22 17.51
C ALA A 317 -33.42 -5.81 18.43
N GLY A 318 -33.76 -4.53 18.43
CA GLY A 318 -34.86 -4.01 19.25
C GLY A 318 -35.02 -2.50 19.16
N LYS A 319 -35.23 -1.95 17.95
CA LYS A 319 -35.98 -0.71 17.69
C LYS A 319 -36.01 -0.42 16.17
N ALA A 320 -37.01 -1.00 15.51
CA ALA A 320 -37.74 -0.39 14.40
C ALA A 320 -39.07 -1.13 14.26
#